data_AF-A0AAE3W1V7-F1
#
_entry.id   AF-A0AAE3W1V7-F1
#
_cell.length_a   1.000
_cell.length_b   1.000
_cell.length_c   1.000
_cell.angle_alpha   90.00
_cell.angle_beta   90.00
_cell.angle_gamma   90.00
#
_symmetry.space_group_name_H-M   'P 1'
#
loop_
_entity.id
_entity.type
_entity.pdbx_description
1 polymer ?
#
loop_
_entity_poly.entity_id
_entity_poly.type
_entity_poly.pdbx_seq_one_letter_code
_entity_poly.pdbx_strand_id
1 'polypeptide(L)'
;MAADVPIFAFYVRGIIDLVILFLALVVLGVSFVHCLTQRADGFPAIGTLPKGGWLAILGLCMVFCLLLSRQTIFQMIGIAAGMVYLLDVRVGLRDLSDGKGFW
;
A
#
# COMPACT_ATOMS: atom_id res chain seq x y z
N MET A 1 -19.38 34.65 -8.01
CA MET A 1 -19.79 33.77 -9.12
C MET A 1 -19.90 32.37 -8.53
N ALA A 2 -21.07 32.00 -8.01
CA ALA A 2 -21.28 30.64 -7.56
C ALA A 2 -21.26 29.78 -8.82
N ALA A 3 -20.22 28.95 -8.99
CA ALA A 3 -20.25 27.95 -10.04
C ALA A 3 -21.37 26.98 -9.66
N ASP A 4 -22.41 26.94 -10.49
CA ASP A 4 -23.48 25.94 -10.38
C ASP A 4 -22.87 24.58 -10.71
N VAL A 5 -22.15 23.99 -9.75
CA VAL A 5 -21.57 22.67 -9.93
C VAL A 5 -22.74 21.69 -10.03
N PRO A 6 -22.91 21.00 -11.17
CA PRO A 6 -24.03 20.09 -11.34
C PRO A 6 -23.92 18.97 -10.31
N ILE A 7 -25.04 18.60 -9.69
CA ILE A 7 -25.10 17.53 -8.67
C ILE A 7 -24.42 16.24 -9.14
N PHE A 8 -24.50 15.96 -10.44
CA PHE A 8 -23.81 14.87 -11.13
C PHE A 8 -22.29 14.85 -10.88
N ALA A 9 -21.62 16.00 -10.88
CA ALA A 9 -20.17 16.08 -10.66
C ALA A 9 -19.76 15.57 -9.27
N PHE A 10 -20.61 15.78 -8.26
CA PHE A 10 -20.37 15.25 -6.91
C PHE A 10 -20.52 13.72 -6.86
N TYR A 11 -21.49 13.15 -7.57
CA TYR A 11 -21.65 11.70 -7.68
C TYR A 11 -20.45 11.04 -8.38
N VAL A 12 -20.02 11.60 -9.51
CA VAL A 12 -18.84 11.09 -10.23
C VAL A 12 -17.60 11.14 -9.36
N ARG A 13 -17.35 12.28 -8.70
CA ARG A 13 -16.22 12.42 -7.76
C ARG A 13 -16.30 11.39 -6.63
N GLY A 14 -17.46 11.19 -6.03
CA GLY A 14 -17.64 10.21 -4.95
C GLY A 14 -17.35 8.79 -5.38
N ILE A 15 -17.74 8.39 -6.60
CA ILE A 15 -17.42 7.08 -7.15
C ILE A 15 -15.91 6.94 -7.37
N ILE A 16 -15.25 7.96 -7.92
CA ILE A 16 -13.79 7.96 -8.13
C ILE A 16 -13.05 7.81 -6.80
N ASP A 17 -13.42 8.60 -5.78
CA ASP A 17 -12.79 8.55 -4.46
C ASP A 17 -12.99 7.17 -3.80
N LEU A 18 -14.18 6.55 -3.96
CA LEU A 18 -14.44 5.20 -3.47
C LEU A 18 -13.60 4.13 -4.18
N VAL A 19 -13.45 4.22 -5.50
CA VAL A 19 -12.63 3.29 -6.29
C VAL A 19 -11.17 3.38 -5.87
N ILE A 20 -10.64 4.60 -5.70
CA ILE A 20 -9.25 4.82 -5.26
C ILE A 20 -9.04 4.27 -3.85
N LEU A 21 -9.96 4.55 -2.92
CA LEU A 21 -9.90 4.02 -1.57
C LEU A 21 -9.90 2.48 -1.57
N PHE A 22 -10.83 1.87 -2.32
CA PHE A 22 -10.92 0.42 -2.41
C PHE A 22 -9.61 -0.18 -2.94
N LEU A 23 -9.07 0.37 -4.02
CA LEU A 23 -7.79 -0.08 -4.59
C LEU A 23 -6.64 0.08 -3.60
N ALA A 24 -6.56 1.21 -2.88
CA ALA A 24 -5.55 1.45 -1.86
C ALA A 24 -5.60 0.39 -0.75
N LEU A 25 -6.80 0.08 -0.24
CA LEU A 25 -6.99 -0.92 0.81
C LEU A 25 -6.64 -2.33 0.34
N VAL A 26 -6.97 -2.68 -0.91
CA VAL A 26 -6.61 -3.99 -1.49
C VAL A 26 -5.09 -4.14 -1.58
N VAL A 27 -4.40 -3.14 -2.15
CA VAL A 27 -2.94 -3.18 -2.32
C VAL A 27 -2.23 -3.23 -0.96
N LEU A 28 -2.63 -2.38 -0.02
CA LEU A 28 -2.09 -2.38 1.35
C LEU A 28 -2.40 -3.68 2.09
N GLY A 29 -3.62 -4.19 1.99
CA GLY A 29 -4.05 -5.42 2.64
C GLY A 29 -3.25 -6.62 2.16
N VAL A 30 -3.09 -6.79 0.84
CA VAL A 30 -2.26 -7.88 0.27
C VAL A 30 -0.80 -7.73 0.72
N SER A 31 -0.26 -6.52 0.68
CA SER A 31 1.12 -6.23 1.12
C SER A 31 1.33 -6.57 2.60
N PHE A 32 0.38 -6.17 3.45
CA PHE A 32 0.42 -6.37 4.89
C PHE A 32 0.30 -7.84 5.27
N VAL A 33 -0.66 -8.56 4.68
CA VAL A 33 -0.82 -10.01 4.88
C VAL A 33 0.42 -10.75 4.41
N HIS A 34 0.95 -10.40 3.24
CA HIS A 34 2.21 -10.97 2.77
C HIS A 34 3.32 -10.73 3.78
N CYS A 35 3.53 -9.49 4.22
CA CYS A 35 4.56 -9.14 5.22
C CYS A 35 4.41 -9.93 6.53
N LEU A 36 3.18 -10.12 7.02
CA LEU A 36 2.91 -10.93 8.21
C LEU A 36 3.33 -12.39 8.03
N THR A 37 3.05 -12.99 6.86
CA THR A 37 3.38 -14.39 6.57
C THR A 37 4.86 -14.66 6.31
N GLN A 38 5.64 -13.63 5.94
CA GLN A 38 7.07 -13.78 5.64
C GLN A 38 7.94 -13.96 6.89
N ARG A 39 9.01 -14.74 6.77
CA ARG A 39 9.98 -14.96 7.86
C ARG A 39 10.77 -13.68 8.13
N ALA A 40 10.97 -13.36 9.42
CA ALA A 40 11.65 -12.13 9.83
C ALA A 40 13.14 -12.11 9.43
N ASP A 41 13.78 -13.27 9.39
CA ASP A 41 15.22 -13.41 9.12
C ASP A 41 15.59 -13.07 7.65
N GLY A 42 14.63 -13.10 6.73
CA GLY A 42 14.88 -12.76 5.32
C GLY A 42 15.03 -11.27 5.04
N PHE A 43 14.45 -10.41 5.88
CA PHE A 43 14.50 -8.95 5.73
C PHE A 43 15.91 -8.36 5.87
N PRO A 44 16.70 -8.71 6.91
CA PRO A 44 18.09 -8.24 7.00
C PRO A 44 18.98 -8.83 5.90
N ALA A 45 18.68 -10.04 5.40
CA ALA A 45 19.45 -10.68 4.34
C ALA A 45 19.36 -9.97 2.99
N ILE A 46 18.23 -9.30 2.70
CA ILE A 46 18.07 -8.47 1.48
C ILE A 46 18.45 -6.99 1.71
N GLY A 47 18.94 -6.63 2.91
CA GLY A 47 19.39 -5.27 3.21
C GLY A 47 18.27 -4.21 3.29
N THR A 48 17.01 -4.63 3.48
CA THR A 48 15.86 -3.71 3.62
C THR A 48 15.54 -3.42 5.10
N LEU A 49 14.53 -2.55 5.33
CA LEU A 49 13.99 -2.30 6.67
C LEU A 49 13.59 -3.61 7.37
N PRO A 50 13.72 -3.71 8.71
CA PRO A 50 13.28 -4.89 9.45
C PRO A 50 11.77 -5.10 9.28
N LYS A 51 11.32 -6.36 9.42
CA LYS A 51 9.91 -6.75 9.29
C LYS A 51 8.96 -5.83 10.07
N GLY A 52 9.33 -5.47 11.30
CA GLY A 52 8.53 -4.56 12.13
C GLY A 52 8.35 -3.17 11.53
N GLY A 53 9.37 -2.62 10.86
CA GLY A 53 9.29 -1.33 10.17
C GLY A 53 8.31 -1.37 9.01
N TRP A 54 8.38 -2.42 8.17
CA TRP A 54 7.44 -2.60 7.06
C TRP A 54 6.00 -2.81 7.54
N LEU A 55 5.78 -3.61 8.57
CA LEU A 55 4.44 -3.79 9.16
C LEU A 55 3.90 -2.49 9.74
N ALA A 56 4.74 -1.69 10.42
CA ALA A 56 4.32 -0.40 10.96
C ALA A 56 3.92 0.57 9.83
N ILE A 57 4.72 0.68 8.77
CA ILE A 57 4.41 1.56 7.63
C ILE A 57 3.12 1.14 6.93
N LEU A 58 3.01 -0.14 6.53
CA LEU A 58 1.84 -0.65 5.82
C LEU A 58 0.57 -0.56 6.68
N GLY A 59 0.67 -0.93 7.96
CA GLY A 59 -0.43 -0.85 8.90
C GLY A 59 -0.88 0.59 9.14
N LEU A 60 0.07 1.51 9.35
CA LEU A 60 -0.23 2.92 9.57
C LEU A 60 -0.85 3.58 8.32
N CYS A 61 -0.33 3.29 7.14
CA CYS A 61 -0.92 3.74 5.88
C CYS A 61 -2.36 3.22 5.72
N MET A 62 -2.62 1.96 6.07
CA MET A 62 -3.96 1.37 6.00
C MET A 62 -4.92 2.05 6.98
N VAL A 63 -4.48 2.30 8.22
CA VAL A 63 -5.26 3.03 9.22
C VAL A 63 -5.56 4.46 8.75
N PHE A 64 -4.57 5.17 8.19
CA PHE A 64 -4.79 6.52 7.67
C PHE A 64 -5.74 6.54 6.46
N CYS A 65 -5.68 5.55 5.57
CA CYS A 65 -6.64 5.45 4.46
C CYS A 65 -8.08 5.29 4.97
N LEU A 66 -8.28 4.54 6.06
CA LEU A 66 -9.60 4.33 6.65
C LEU A 66 -10.11 5.56 7.42
N LEU A 67 -9.25 6.15 8.26
CA LEU A 67 -9.62 7.31 9.09
C LEU A 67 -9.76 8.60 8.28
N LEU A 68 -8.93 8.77 7.25
CA LEU A 68 -8.88 9.95 6.39
C LEU A 68 -9.40 9.61 4.98
N SER A 69 -10.46 8.81 4.90
CA SER A 69 -11.06 8.30 3.65
C SER A 69 -11.54 9.40 2.70
N ARG A 70 -11.76 10.62 3.19
CA ARG A 70 -12.13 11.79 2.38
C ARG A 70 -10.94 12.48 1.71
N GLN A 71 -9.72 12.11 2.09
CA GLN A 71 -8.47 12.72 1.61
C GLN A 71 -7.73 11.75 0.69
N THR A 72 -7.88 11.96 -0.62
CA THR A 72 -7.30 11.09 -1.67
C THR A 72 -5.77 11.00 -1.59
N ILE A 73 -5.09 12.02 -1.05
CA ILE A 73 -3.62 12.06 -0.92
C ILE A 73 -3.11 10.88 -0.07
N PHE A 74 -3.77 10.57 1.05
CA PHE A 74 -3.33 9.46 1.91
C PHE A 74 -3.53 8.11 1.22
N GLN A 75 -4.58 7.98 0.42
CA GLN A 75 -4.84 6.78 -0.38
C GLN A 75 -3.74 6.58 -1.43
N MET A 76 -3.32 7.65 -2.10
CA MET A 76 -2.21 7.59 -3.06
C MET A 76 -0.89 7.20 -2.41
N ILE A 77 -0.58 7.77 -1.23
CA ILE A 77 0.61 7.39 -0.45
C ILE A 77 0.52 5.91 -0.04
N GLY A 78 -0.66 5.46 0.39
CA GLY A 78 -0.91 4.06 0.72
C GLY A 78 -0.66 3.11 -0.45
N ILE A 79 -1.19 3.45 -1.63
CA ILE A 79 -0.94 2.70 -2.87
C ILE A 79 0.55 2.65 -3.18
N ALA A 80 1.24 3.79 -3.11
CA ALA A 80 2.68 3.87 -3.37
C ALA A 80 3.47 2.99 -2.40
N ALA A 81 3.20 3.07 -1.10
CA ALA A 81 3.86 2.26 -0.08
C ALA A 81 3.64 0.75 -0.30
N GLY A 82 2.41 0.34 -0.60
CA GLY A 82 2.11 -1.06 -0.91
C GLY A 82 2.77 -1.53 -2.21
N MET A 83 2.80 -0.69 -3.25
CA MET A 83 3.49 -1.02 -4.51
C MET A 83 5.01 -1.17 -4.31
N VAL A 84 5.64 -0.27 -3.54
CA VAL A 84 7.06 -0.42 -3.19
C VAL A 84 7.30 -1.75 -2.49
N TYR A 85 6.47 -2.11 -1.49
CA TYR A 85 6.62 -3.39 -0.82
C TYR A 85 6.45 -4.59 -1.77
N LEU A 86 5.44 -4.58 -2.64
CA LEU A 86 5.14 -5.70 -3.53
C LEU A 86 6.15 -5.88 -4.67
N LEU A 87 6.74 -4.78 -5.14
CA LEU A 87 7.65 -4.80 -6.28
C LEU A 87 9.11 -4.91 -5.86
N ASP A 88 9.49 -4.33 -4.73
CA ASP A 88 10.87 -4.36 -4.22
C ASP A 88 11.04 -5.51 -3.22
N VAL A 89 10.42 -5.38 -2.04
CA VAL A 89 10.65 -6.29 -0.90
C VAL A 89 10.17 -7.71 -1.19
N ARG A 90 8.97 -7.87 -1.76
CA ARG A 90 8.43 -9.20 -2.08
C ARG A 90 9.27 -9.91 -3.13
N VAL A 91 9.77 -9.19 -4.13
CA VAL A 91 10.63 -9.77 -5.17
C VAL A 91 11.96 -10.17 -4.56
N GLY A 92 12.60 -9.30 -3.77
CA GLY A 92 13.84 -9.63 -3.07
C GLY A 92 13.72 -10.83 -2.12
N LEU A 93 12.63 -10.92 -1.36
CA LEU A 93 12.35 -12.09 -0.48
C LEU A 93 12.16 -13.38 -1.27
N ARG A 94 11.53 -13.29 -2.46
CA ARG A 94 11.36 -14.44 -3.34
C ARG A 94 12.70 -14.89 -3.93
N ASP A 95 13.52 -13.96 -4.41
CA ASP A 95 14.82 -14.26 -4.99
C ASP A 95 15.77 -14.91 -3.97
N LEU A 96 15.72 -14.45 -2.71
CA LEU A 96 16.43 -15.07 -1.58
C LEU A 96 15.94 -16.50 -1.32
N SER A 97 14.63 -16.74 -1.40
CA SER A 97 14.03 -18.06 -1.15
C SER A 97 14.28 -19.06 -2.28
N ASP A 98 14.35 -18.59 -3.52
CA ASP A 98 14.58 -19.42 -4.72
C ASP A 98 16.06 -19.80 -4.90
N GLY A 99 16.99 -19.29 -4.07
CA GLY A 99 18.42 -19.60 -4.15
C GLY A 99 19.10 -19.07 -5.41
N LYS A 100 18.40 -18.30 -6.24
CA LYS A 100 18.94 -17.56 -7.38
C LYS A 100 19.58 -16.29 -6.83
N GLY A 101 20.77 -16.45 -6.24
CA GLY A 101 21.63 -15.32 -5.94
C GLY A 101 21.79 -14.50 -7.22
N PHE A 102 21.53 -13.20 -7.13
CA PHE A 102 21.88 -12.25 -8.16
C PHE A 102 23.42 -12.22 -8.27
N TRP A 103 23.95 -13.09 -9.12
CA TRP A 103 25.33 -13.13 -9.58
C TRP A 103 25.31 -13.31 -11.10
#